data_AF-A0AA88RE37-F1
#
_entry.id   AF-A0AA88RE37-F1
#
_cell.length_a   1.000
_cell.length_b   1.000
_cell.length_c   1.000
_cell.angle_alpha   90.00
_cell.angle_beta   90.00
_cell.angle_gamma   90.00
#
_symmetry.space_group_name_H-M   'P 1'
#
loop_
_entity.id
_entity.type
_entity.pdbx_description
1 polymer ?
#
loop_
_entity_poly.entity_id
_entity_poly.type
_entity_poly.pdbx_seq_one_letter_code
_entity_poly.pdbx_strand_id
1 'polypeptide(L)'
;MDTVKPPPDDPINAGEHSPPRSQTTSGEDLLRLQAEHDSIVPEIESHGASHQILLSASAEKYERNDVALSENAQLVKALAEAESEREALRDELDRIKASTIEREDELEKKINDEVRQREKISGQLEEASSERDALLDELDRIKALAREREEELVKKSNEEMRERERINSQLVESKESISVFVEKFESVKSVKACLVRLLESLGEDKVENGIDEAEELEFEGELEAILGEMSALLKLLNVVEVKVREREEMRKKEKRELENSVVSLTEENRDINSLLRAALVEKEAVEKSLSRIKGGGDQKRVAILQIAERGLQKVGFGFMRGAGGNEAAVDNSGASTGSRSDGSEGEEEAITLASTVERIMKNLRLEITQLRRSLEESRSDTERLQSLTEKQAQQLAENAMYIEGLEVRETMLAQNVEEFLVEIKETEEEVARWREACEMEVEAGHSVVEERDKVVAILKQELEKTKAALDVSNGKLKLKEELAAAAMTAQAASERSLELADNRTSELRERIEELTRQLEEIEKRERGNRHSVRHICWPWRVLKFSSAHSTNTTVRNVKRMLPEMQALLH
;
A
#
# COMPACT_ATOMS: atom_id res chain seq x y z
N MET A 1 95.73 6.82 45.36
CA MET A 1 95.96 7.93 44.44
C MET A 1 95.05 9.05 44.95
N ASP A 2 95.47 10.09 45.64
CA ASP A 2 96.79 10.69 45.84
C ASP A 2 96.91 11.30 47.24
N THR A 3 98.16 11.44 47.65
CA THR A 3 98.71 11.72 48.99
C THR A 3 99.12 13.18 49.15
N VAL A 4 98.65 13.92 50.17
CA VAL A 4 99.31 15.13 50.72
C VAL A 4 98.92 15.29 52.21
N LYS A 5 99.72 14.78 53.17
CA LYS A 5 100.76 15.44 54.01
C LYS A 5 100.26 16.43 55.10
N PRO A 6 100.51 16.18 56.40
CA PRO A 6 100.61 17.18 57.48
C PRO A 6 102.10 17.41 57.91
N PRO A 7 102.38 18.04 59.06
CA PRO A 7 102.75 19.45 59.35
C PRO A 7 104.29 19.68 59.42
N PRO A 8 104.80 20.77 60.05
CA PRO A 8 105.68 20.50 61.20
C PRO A 8 105.51 21.46 62.39
N ASP A 9 105.42 20.86 63.57
CA ASP A 9 105.87 21.43 64.85
C ASP A 9 107.37 21.12 65.03
N ASP A 10 108.10 22.06 65.66
CA ASP A 10 109.28 21.87 66.54
C ASP A 10 110.12 23.18 66.59
N PRO A 11 110.96 23.42 67.61
CA PRO A 11 110.66 23.38 69.03
C PRO A 11 111.23 24.60 69.79
N ILE A 12 110.80 24.71 71.04
CA ILE A 12 111.42 25.47 72.13
C ILE A 12 112.91 25.11 72.23
N ASN A 13 113.80 26.11 72.24
CA ASN A 13 115.14 25.95 72.78
C ASN A 13 115.49 27.13 73.71
N ALA A 14 115.89 26.76 74.93
CA ALA A 14 116.45 27.60 75.98
C ALA A 14 117.66 28.39 75.43
N GLY A 15 117.97 29.62 75.86
CA GLY A 15 118.11 30.02 77.26
C GLY A 15 119.54 29.76 77.72
N GLU A 16 120.48 30.67 77.43
CA GLU A 16 121.74 30.79 78.15
C GLU A 16 121.96 32.23 78.61
N HIS A 17 121.89 32.41 79.92
CA HIS A 17 122.24 33.61 80.66
C HIS A 17 123.77 33.70 80.82
N SER A 18 124.33 34.89 80.59
CA SER A 18 125.62 35.30 81.16
C SER A 18 125.40 36.27 82.33
N PRO A 19 126.06 36.09 83.49
CA PRO A 19 125.90 36.95 84.66
C PRO A 19 126.99 38.05 84.73
N PRO A 20 126.72 39.27 85.21
CA PRO A 20 127.78 40.17 85.65
C PRO A 20 128.04 39.99 87.15
N ARG A 21 129.33 39.84 87.46
CA ARG A 21 129.92 39.75 88.79
C ARG A 21 129.95 41.13 89.43
N SER A 22 129.65 41.13 90.72
CA SER A 22 129.67 42.20 91.71
C SER A 22 130.89 43.13 91.67
N GLN A 23 130.64 44.44 91.64
CA GLN A 23 131.56 45.48 92.11
C GLN A 23 130.95 46.16 93.34
N THR A 24 131.76 46.22 94.39
CA THR A 24 131.58 46.93 95.66
C THR A 24 131.53 48.43 95.45
N THR A 25 130.67 49.16 96.18
CA THR A 25 131.04 50.42 96.91
C THR A 25 129.84 51.08 97.60
N SER A 26 130.01 51.31 98.92
CA SER A 26 129.75 52.58 99.60
C SER A 26 128.31 53.13 99.76
N GLY A 27 127.61 52.65 100.79
CA GLY A 27 127.20 53.44 101.97
C GLY A 27 126.27 54.67 101.89
N GLU A 28 126.17 55.41 100.79
CA GLU A 28 125.43 56.70 100.76
C GLU A 28 124.32 56.79 99.70
N ASP A 29 124.21 55.80 98.80
CA ASP A 29 123.15 55.74 97.77
C ASP A 29 121.83 55.10 98.27
N LEU A 30 121.80 54.59 99.50
CA LEU A 30 120.67 53.80 100.04
C LEU A 30 119.43 54.65 100.40
N LEU A 31 119.59 55.97 100.58
CA LEU A 31 118.48 56.88 100.90
C LEU A 31 117.77 57.46 99.66
N ARG A 32 118.40 57.42 98.48
CA ARG A 32 117.77 57.85 97.22
C ARG A 32 116.92 56.75 96.60
N LEU A 33 117.37 55.49 96.69
CA LEU A 33 116.61 54.31 96.25
C LEU A 33 115.34 54.07 97.07
N GLN A 34 115.30 54.50 98.34
CA GLN A 34 114.13 54.31 99.20
C GLN A 34 112.97 55.26 98.87
N ALA A 35 113.27 56.48 98.41
CA ALA A 35 112.25 57.42 97.94
C ALA A 35 111.68 57.04 96.56
N GLU A 36 112.48 56.42 95.68
CA GLU A 36 111.98 55.82 94.44
C GLU A 36 111.15 54.55 94.74
N HIS A 37 111.57 53.73 95.71
CA HIS A 37 110.82 52.55 96.13
C HIS A 37 109.43 52.90 96.69
N ASP A 38 109.32 53.94 97.52
CA ASP A 38 108.03 54.38 98.09
C ASP A 38 107.09 55.06 97.06
N SER A 39 107.61 55.53 95.93
CA SER A 39 106.81 56.02 94.80
C SER A 39 106.36 54.90 93.86
N ILE A 40 107.14 53.82 93.75
CA ILE A 40 106.91 52.71 92.82
C ILE A 40 105.93 51.67 93.41
N VAL A 41 105.94 51.45 94.74
CA VAL A 41 105.03 50.49 95.40
C VAL A 41 103.53 50.74 95.09
N PRO A 42 102.98 51.96 95.22
CA PRO A 42 101.58 52.19 94.87
C PRO A 42 101.30 52.09 93.36
N GLU A 43 102.29 52.35 92.49
CA GLU A 43 102.17 52.09 91.05
C GLU A 43 102.16 50.60 90.72
N ILE A 44 102.96 49.78 91.42
CA ILE A 44 102.96 48.32 91.28
C ILE A 44 101.67 47.74 91.83
N GLU A 45 101.13 48.23 92.94
CA GLU A 45 99.84 47.78 93.48
C GLU A 45 98.67 48.20 92.57
N SER A 46 98.72 49.40 91.99
CA SER A 46 97.77 49.87 90.97
C SER A 46 97.86 49.05 89.68
N HIS A 47 99.08 48.71 89.24
CA HIS A 47 99.29 47.80 88.11
C HIS A 47 98.86 46.37 88.43
N GLY A 48 99.05 45.89 89.66
CA GLY A 48 98.59 44.60 90.13
C GLY A 48 97.06 44.52 90.15
N ALA A 49 96.40 45.55 90.68
CA ALA A 49 94.94 45.66 90.64
C ALA A 49 94.39 45.78 89.21
N SER A 50 95.04 46.57 88.35
CA SER A 50 94.69 46.69 86.93
C SER A 50 94.90 45.36 86.19
N HIS A 51 95.97 44.63 86.49
CA HIS A 51 96.24 43.30 85.93
C HIS A 51 95.22 42.27 86.41
N GLN A 52 94.80 42.33 87.68
CA GLN A 52 93.74 41.47 88.23
C GLN A 52 92.39 41.76 87.56
N ILE A 53 92.06 43.03 87.31
CA ILE A 53 90.84 43.46 86.60
C ILE A 53 90.89 43.03 85.12
N LEU A 54 92.06 43.12 84.48
CA LEU A 54 92.25 42.63 83.11
C LEU A 54 92.12 41.11 83.03
N LEU A 55 92.63 40.38 84.03
CA LEU A 55 92.48 38.93 84.12
C LEU A 55 91.00 38.55 84.30
N SER A 56 90.26 39.21 85.20
CA SER A 56 88.82 38.95 85.37
C SER A 56 88.00 39.32 84.13
N ALA A 57 88.29 40.46 83.49
CA ALA A 57 87.64 40.87 82.24
C ALA A 57 87.97 39.93 81.08
N SER A 58 89.20 39.38 81.05
CA SER A 58 89.58 38.36 80.07
C SER A 58 88.83 37.05 80.32
N ALA A 59 88.70 36.61 81.58
CA ALA A 59 87.97 35.41 81.95
C ALA A 59 86.47 35.52 81.61
N GLU A 60 85.82 36.65 81.93
CA GLU A 60 84.44 36.92 81.52
C GLU A 60 84.28 36.92 79.99
N LYS A 61 85.27 37.44 79.26
CA LYS A 61 85.26 37.42 77.79
C LYS A 61 85.40 35.99 77.26
N TYR A 62 86.19 35.14 77.90
CA TYR A 62 86.29 33.72 77.56
C TYR A 62 84.98 32.98 77.83
N GLU A 63 84.35 33.18 79.00
CA GLU A 63 83.04 32.57 79.31
C GLU A 63 81.94 33.04 78.33
N ARG A 64 81.87 34.34 78.02
CA ARG A 64 80.93 34.85 77.00
C ARG A 64 81.21 34.25 75.63
N ASN A 65 82.47 34.08 75.25
CA ASN A 65 82.84 33.43 74.00
C ASN A 65 82.44 31.95 73.99
N ASP A 66 82.59 31.23 75.10
CA ASP A 66 82.25 29.81 75.18
C ASP A 66 80.74 29.58 75.10
N VAL A 67 79.96 30.44 75.76
CA VAL A 67 78.49 30.46 75.62
C VAL A 67 78.08 30.78 74.18
N ALA A 68 78.68 31.80 73.56
CA ALA A 68 78.41 32.15 72.17
C ALA A 68 78.82 31.03 71.19
N LEU A 69 79.90 30.29 71.47
CA LEU A 69 80.31 29.13 70.67
C LEU A 69 79.32 27.98 70.82
N SER A 70 78.81 27.72 72.03
CA SER A 70 77.78 26.72 72.28
C SER A 70 76.46 27.07 71.57
N GLU A 71 76.01 28.33 71.65
CA GLU A 71 74.82 28.81 70.95
C GLU A 71 74.99 28.72 69.42
N ASN A 72 76.15 29.13 68.89
CA ASN A 72 76.45 28.99 67.47
C ASN A 72 76.50 27.53 67.02
N ALA A 73 77.03 26.62 67.84
CA ALA A 73 77.01 25.18 67.53
C ALA A 73 75.58 24.62 67.49
N GLN A 74 74.70 25.06 68.39
CA GLN A 74 73.28 24.69 68.36
C GLN A 74 72.57 25.26 67.14
N LEU A 75 72.83 26.52 66.77
CA LEU A 75 72.26 27.15 65.57
C LEU A 75 72.72 26.44 64.28
N VAL A 76 74.00 26.05 64.18
CA VAL A 76 74.51 25.27 63.05
C VAL A 76 73.82 23.92 62.95
N LYS A 77 73.57 23.25 64.08
CA LYS A 77 72.86 21.98 64.09
C LYS A 77 71.40 22.15 63.63
N ALA A 78 70.70 23.15 64.14
CA ALA A 78 69.33 23.46 63.72
C ALA A 78 69.26 23.85 62.23
N LEU A 79 70.25 24.59 61.71
CA LEU A 79 70.36 24.90 60.29
C LEU A 79 70.55 23.63 59.44
N ALA A 80 71.43 22.71 59.86
CA ALA A 80 71.64 21.45 59.15
C ALA A 80 70.37 20.58 59.13
N GLU A 81 69.63 20.53 60.24
CA GLU A 81 68.34 19.84 60.33
C GLU A 81 67.31 20.48 59.39
N ALA A 82 67.15 21.81 59.42
CA ALA A 82 66.23 22.53 58.52
C ALA A 82 66.61 22.39 57.03
N GLU A 83 67.90 22.32 56.70
CA GLU A 83 68.36 22.04 55.34
C GLU A 83 68.01 20.63 54.90
N SER A 84 68.14 19.63 55.77
CA SER A 84 67.74 18.26 55.48
C SER A 84 66.22 18.12 55.26
N GLU A 85 65.40 18.81 56.07
CA GLU A 85 63.95 18.85 55.89
C GLU A 85 63.56 19.55 54.58
N ARG A 86 64.21 20.66 54.25
CA ARG A 86 63.98 21.36 52.98
C ARG A 86 64.31 20.49 51.78
N GLU A 87 65.39 19.70 51.85
CA GLU A 87 65.77 18.79 50.78
C GLU A 87 64.77 17.62 50.66
N ALA A 88 64.31 17.06 51.78
CA ALA A 88 63.26 16.04 51.78
C ALA A 88 61.94 16.54 51.18
N LEU A 89 61.54 17.78 51.48
CA LEU A 89 60.35 18.41 50.89
C LEU A 89 60.51 18.68 49.39
N ARG A 90 61.72 19.01 48.92
CA ARG A 90 61.99 19.16 47.48
C ARG A 90 61.86 17.83 46.75
N ASP A 91 62.43 16.77 47.31
CA ASP A 91 62.30 15.42 46.74
C ASP A 91 60.83 14.99 46.68
N GLU A 92 60.05 15.28 47.72
CA GLU A 92 58.61 14.97 47.73
C GLU A 92 57.83 15.79 46.70
N LEU A 93 58.14 17.09 46.58
CA LEU A 93 57.56 17.96 45.55
C LEU A 93 57.86 17.44 44.13
N ASP A 94 59.10 17.01 43.87
CA ASP A 94 59.49 16.51 42.55
C ASP A 94 58.87 15.14 42.25
N ARG A 95 58.70 14.26 43.25
CA ARG A 95 57.90 13.02 43.11
C ARG A 95 56.44 13.32 42.79
N ILE A 96 55.82 14.29 43.48
CA ILE A 96 54.43 14.68 43.22
C ILE A 96 54.32 15.20 41.79
N LYS A 97 55.16 16.15 41.37
CA LYS A 97 55.16 16.68 40.00
C LYS A 97 55.27 15.58 38.94
N ALA A 98 56.19 14.63 39.12
CA ALA A 98 56.35 13.51 38.19
C ALA A 98 55.06 12.68 38.11
N SER A 99 54.45 12.34 39.25
CA SER A 99 53.18 11.59 39.27
C SER A 99 52.00 12.38 38.69
N THR A 100 51.99 13.71 38.81
CA THR A 100 50.95 14.55 38.19
C THR A 100 51.09 14.54 36.67
N ILE A 101 52.31 14.68 36.15
CA ILE A 101 52.59 14.63 34.71
C ILE A 101 52.20 13.27 34.13
N GLU A 102 52.55 12.17 34.80
CA GLU A 102 52.15 10.82 34.36
C GLU A 102 50.62 10.66 34.30
N ARG A 103 49.89 11.17 35.30
CA ARG A 103 48.42 11.17 35.28
C ARG A 103 47.83 12.04 34.18
N GLU A 104 48.43 13.20 33.92
CA GLU A 104 48.02 14.08 32.82
C GLU A 104 48.19 13.39 31.46
N ASP A 105 49.33 12.74 31.23
CA ASP A 105 49.60 11.95 30.00
C ASP A 105 48.60 10.79 29.83
N GLU A 106 48.25 10.08 30.92
CA GLU A 106 47.25 9.01 30.88
C GLU A 106 45.85 9.52 30.55
N LEU A 107 45.46 10.67 31.12
CA LEU A 107 44.18 11.30 30.81
C LEU A 107 44.13 11.80 29.37
N GLU A 108 45.22 12.39 28.87
CA GLU A 108 45.31 12.86 27.50
C GLU A 108 45.20 11.70 26.50
N LYS A 109 45.84 10.55 26.78
CA LYS A 109 45.66 9.32 25.99
C LYS A 109 44.20 8.86 25.97
N LYS A 110 43.55 8.79 27.13
CA LYS A 110 42.13 8.40 27.22
C LYS A 110 41.22 9.34 26.45
N ILE A 111 41.44 10.65 26.55
CA ILE A 111 40.69 11.67 25.80
C ILE A 111 40.87 11.44 24.30
N ASN A 112 42.10 11.23 23.82
CA ASN A 112 42.37 10.99 22.41
C ASN A 112 41.72 9.70 21.88
N ASP A 113 41.73 8.62 22.67
CA ASP A 113 41.06 7.37 22.30
C ASP A 113 39.53 7.53 22.25
N GLU A 114 38.93 8.25 23.20
CA GLU A 114 37.50 8.56 23.19
C GLU A 114 37.13 9.45 21.99
N VAL A 115 37.95 10.44 21.65
CA VAL A 115 37.75 11.29 20.47
C VAL A 115 37.75 10.45 19.19
N ARG A 116 38.72 9.54 19.02
CA ARG A 116 38.77 8.62 17.88
C ARG A 116 37.54 7.72 17.81
N GLN A 117 37.04 7.24 18.95
CA GLN A 117 35.81 6.45 18.97
C GLN A 117 34.59 7.27 18.57
N ARG A 118 34.47 8.51 19.06
CA ARG A 118 33.38 9.42 18.68
C ARG A 118 33.42 9.76 17.19
N GLU A 119 34.60 10.03 16.64
CA GLU A 119 34.78 10.26 15.19
C GLU A 119 34.36 9.03 14.37
N LYS A 120 34.73 7.82 14.81
CA LYS A 120 34.31 6.58 14.14
C LYS A 120 32.80 6.40 14.15
N ILE A 121 32.16 6.60 15.31
CA ILE A 121 30.69 6.50 15.43
C ILE A 121 30.01 7.60 14.60
N SER A 122 30.57 8.81 14.58
CA SER A 122 30.06 9.92 13.76
C SER A 122 30.11 9.58 12.27
N GLY A 123 31.22 9.01 11.79
CA GLY A 123 31.33 8.58 10.39
C GLY A 123 30.32 7.49 10.03
N GLN A 124 30.10 6.51 10.92
CA GLN A 124 29.06 5.48 10.72
C GLN A 124 27.65 6.08 10.70
N LEU A 125 27.39 7.11 11.53
CA LEU A 125 26.10 7.79 11.56
C LEU A 125 25.87 8.61 10.28
N GLU A 126 26.89 9.27 9.75
CA GLU A 126 26.82 9.98 8.46
C GLU A 126 26.56 9.02 7.29
N GLU A 127 27.26 7.89 7.26
CA GLU A 127 27.05 6.84 6.25
C GLU A 127 25.62 6.31 6.30
N ALA A 128 25.14 5.90 7.47
CA ALA A 128 23.76 5.44 7.65
C ALA A 128 22.71 6.53 7.31
N SER A 129 23.01 7.81 7.59
CA SER A 129 22.14 8.91 7.17
C SER A 129 22.08 9.03 5.65
N SER A 130 23.21 8.89 4.97
CA SER A 130 23.26 8.96 3.50
C SER A 130 22.52 7.80 2.83
N GLU A 131 22.61 6.59 3.39
CA GLU A 131 21.85 5.42 2.93
C GLU A 131 20.35 5.62 3.12
N ARG A 132 19.93 6.12 4.29
CA ARG A 132 18.52 6.44 4.56
C ARG A 132 17.99 7.47 3.56
N ASP A 133 18.75 8.52 3.29
CA ASP A 133 18.33 9.58 2.39
C ASP A 133 18.23 9.05 0.93
N ALA A 134 19.14 8.17 0.51
CA ALA A 134 19.05 7.47 -0.78
C ALA A 134 17.83 6.54 -0.89
N LEU A 135 17.49 5.83 0.20
CA LEU A 135 16.29 4.99 0.25
C LEU A 135 15.00 5.82 0.19
N LEU A 136 14.98 7.00 0.82
CA LEU A 136 13.83 7.92 0.72
C LEU A 136 13.63 8.41 -0.71
N ASP A 137 14.70 8.77 -1.41
CA ASP A 137 14.66 9.15 -2.82
C ASP A 137 14.09 8.00 -3.70
N GLU A 138 14.50 6.76 -3.44
CA GLU A 138 13.99 5.60 -4.19
C GLU A 138 12.51 5.32 -3.90
N LEU A 139 12.11 5.46 -2.64
CA LEU A 139 10.72 5.30 -2.22
C LEU A 139 9.83 6.35 -2.90
N ASP A 140 10.31 7.59 -3.04
CA ASP A 140 9.59 8.64 -3.76
C ASP A 140 9.49 8.38 -5.27
N ARG A 141 10.52 7.79 -5.90
CA ARG A 141 10.45 7.31 -7.28
C ARG A 141 9.40 6.20 -7.45
N ILE A 142 9.41 5.20 -6.57
CA ILE A 142 8.43 4.10 -6.60
C ILE A 142 7.00 4.63 -6.42
N LYS A 143 6.79 5.57 -5.49
CA LYS A 143 5.48 6.23 -5.31
C LYS A 143 5.02 7.01 -6.55
N ALA A 144 5.94 7.63 -7.29
CA ALA A 144 5.61 8.33 -8.53
C ALA A 144 5.18 7.33 -9.62
N LEU A 145 5.93 6.25 -9.80
CA LEU A 145 5.61 5.18 -10.76
C LEU A 145 4.28 4.48 -10.42
N ALA A 146 4.00 4.24 -9.13
CA ALA A 146 2.74 3.66 -8.69
C ALA A 146 1.54 4.56 -9.04
N ARG A 147 1.66 5.87 -8.81
CA ARG A 147 0.62 6.85 -9.19
C ARG A 147 0.40 6.90 -10.69
N GLU A 148 1.47 6.89 -11.49
CA GLU A 148 1.37 6.86 -12.95
C GLU A 148 0.66 5.60 -13.45
N ARG A 149 1.02 4.43 -12.91
CA ARG A 149 0.36 3.16 -13.25
C ARG A 149 -1.12 3.13 -12.86
N GLU A 150 -1.46 3.71 -11.71
CA GLU A 150 -2.86 3.84 -11.28
C GLU A 150 -3.65 4.75 -12.23
N GLU A 151 -3.09 5.90 -12.63
CA GLU A 151 -3.71 6.80 -13.61
C GLU A 151 -3.91 6.12 -14.98
N GLU A 152 -2.95 5.32 -15.43
CA GLU A 152 -3.08 4.54 -16.67
C GLU A 152 -4.19 3.48 -16.59
N LEU A 153 -4.30 2.77 -15.46
CA LEU A 153 -5.37 1.79 -15.25
C LEU A 153 -6.74 2.46 -15.22
N VAL A 154 -6.86 3.62 -14.57
CA VAL A 154 -8.10 4.41 -14.56
C VAL A 154 -8.45 4.89 -15.98
N LYS A 155 -7.47 5.33 -16.77
CA LYS A 155 -7.70 5.71 -18.18
C LYS A 155 -8.19 4.54 -19.02
N LYS A 156 -7.57 3.36 -18.88
CA LYS A 156 -7.98 2.13 -19.59
C LYS A 156 -9.40 1.71 -19.20
N SER A 157 -9.69 1.64 -17.90
CA SER A 157 -11.02 1.31 -17.39
C SER A 157 -12.11 2.26 -17.90
N ASN A 158 -11.82 3.57 -17.93
CA ASN A 158 -12.75 4.56 -18.48
C ASN A 158 -12.97 4.38 -19.99
N GLU A 159 -11.94 4.03 -20.76
CA GLU A 159 -12.11 3.77 -22.19
C GLU A 159 -12.90 2.50 -22.46
N GLU A 160 -12.63 1.42 -21.70
CA GLU A 160 -13.42 0.20 -21.74
C GLU A 160 -14.89 0.45 -21.37
N MET A 161 -15.15 1.30 -20.37
CA MET A 161 -16.51 1.69 -20.00
C MET A 161 -17.21 2.43 -21.14
N ARG A 162 -16.54 3.38 -21.80
CA ARG A 162 -17.10 4.08 -22.97
C ARG A 162 -17.40 3.13 -24.11
N GLU A 163 -16.53 2.15 -24.35
CA GLU A 163 -16.75 1.17 -25.41
C GLU A 163 -17.94 0.25 -25.10
N ARG A 164 -18.06 -0.20 -23.84
CA ARG A 164 -19.25 -0.93 -23.39
C ARG A 164 -20.52 -0.11 -23.54
N GLU A 165 -20.48 1.18 -23.22
CA GLU A 165 -21.63 2.09 -23.43
C GLU A 165 -21.99 2.19 -24.92
N ARG A 166 -21.02 2.33 -25.82
CA ARG A 166 -21.27 2.35 -27.28
C ARG A 166 -21.92 1.06 -27.77
N ILE A 167 -21.39 -0.09 -27.37
CA ILE A 167 -21.95 -1.40 -27.73
C ILE A 167 -23.37 -1.54 -27.17
N ASN A 168 -23.59 -1.11 -25.93
CA ASN A 168 -24.91 -1.16 -25.31
C ASN A 168 -25.92 -0.26 -26.02
N SER A 169 -25.54 0.96 -26.43
CA SER A 169 -26.40 1.83 -27.25
C SER A 169 -26.77 1.16 -28.58
N GLN A 170 -25.80 0.56 -29.29
CA GLN A 170 -26.08 -0.16 -30.53
C GLN A 170 -26.99 -1.38 -30.32
N LEU A 171 -26.83 -2.09 -29.20
CA LEU A 171 -27.69 -3.22 -28.86
C LEU A 171 -29.13 -2.77 -28.59
N VAL A 172 -29.32 -1.64 -27.91
CA VAL A 172 -30.65 -1.04 -27.69
C VAL A 172 -31.29 -0.64 -29.01
N GLU A 173 -30.57 0.07 -29.88
CA GLU A 173 -31.05 0.46 -31.22
C GLU A 173 -31.42 -0.76 -32.09
N SER A 174 -30.61 -1.82 -32.02
CA SER A 174 -30.87 -3.08 -32.71
C SER A 174 -32.13 -3.78 -32.17
N LYS A 175 -32.30 -3.84 -30.84
CA LYS A 175 -33.49 -4.40 -30.20
C LYS A 175 -34.76 -3.63 -30.56
N GLU A 176 -34.70 -2.30 -30.57
CA GLU A 176 -35.82 -1.46 -31.00
C GLU A 176 -36.18 -1.71 -32.46
N SER A 177 -35.18 -1.83 -33.34
CA SER A 177 -35.37 -2.15 -34.75
C SER A 177 -36.04 -3.51 -34.94
N ILE A 178 -35.56 -4.55 -34.25
CA ILE A 178 -36.15 -5.91 -34.29
C ILE A 178 -37.60 -5.88 -33.78
N SER A 179 -37.88 -5.18 -32.68
CA SER A 179 -39.25 -5.05 -32.15
C SER A 179 -40.21 -4.46 -33.18
N VAL A 180 -39.79 -3.46 -33.95
CA VAL A 180 -40.61 -2.87 -35.02
C VAL A 180 -40.85 -3.89 -36.14
N PHE A 181 -39.85 -4.69 -36.51
CA PHE A 181 -40.01 -5.74 -37.51
C PHE A 181 -41.00 -6.83 -37.08
N VAL A 182 -40.96 -7.27 -35.82
CA VAL A 182 -41.90 -8.25 -35.26
C VAL A 182 -43.34 -7.72 -35.28
N GLU A 183 -43.57 -6.45 -34.92
CA GLU A 183 -44.91 -5.84 -35.00
C GLU A 183 -45.45 -5.82 -36.44
N LYS A 184 -44.59 -5.52 -37.43
CA LYS A 184 -44.98 -5.56 -38.85
C LYS A 184 -45.22 -6.98 -39.36
N PHE A 185 -44.61 -7.99 -38.75
CA PHE A 185 -44.76 -9.37 -39.16
C PHE A 185 -46.17 -9.94 -38.92
N GLU A 186 -46.89 -9.47 -37.90
CA GLU A 186 -48.29 -9.86 -37.71
C GLU A 186 -49.17 -9.45 -38.90
N SER A 187 -48.86 -8.32 -39.53
CA SER A 187 -49.55 -7.86 -40.75
C SER A 187 -49.26 -8.80 -41.93
N VAL A 188 -48.04 -9.31 -42.03
CA VAL A 188 -47.59 -10.28 -43.04
C VAL A 188 -48.36 -11.60 -42.88
N LYS A 189 -48.48 -12.14 -41.65
CA LYS A 189 -49.30 -13.32 -41.35
C LYS A 189 -50.78 -13.12 -41.72
N SER A 190 -51.34 -11.94 -41.45
CA SER A 190 -52.71 -11.60 -41.82
C SER A 190 -52.94 -11.58 -43.33
N VAL A 191 -51.99 -11.02 -44.10
CA VAL A 191 -52.03 -11.05 -45.58
C VAL A 191 -51.96 -12.49 -46.09
N LYS A 192 -51.15 -13.35 -45.48
CA LYS A 192 -51.03 -14.77 -45.86
C LYS A 192 -52.36 -15.49 -45.69
N ALA A 193 -52.99 -15.34 -44.52
CA ALA A 193 -54.32 -15.90 -44.26
C ALA A 193 -55.38 -15.36 -45.25
N CYS A 194 -55.30 -14.09 -45.64
CA CYS A 194 -56.18 -13.51 -46.65
C CYS A 194 -56.00 -14.16 -48.04
N LEU A 195 -54.75 -14.33 -48.48
CA LEU A 195 -54.44 -14.96 -49.76
C LEU A 195 -54.87 -16.43 -49.80
N VAL A 196 -54.69 -17.18 -48.70
CA VAL A 196 -55.19 -18.57 -48.59
C VAL A 196 -56.71 -18.61 -48.77
N ARG A 197 -57.46 -17.77 -48.05
CA ARG A 197 -58.93 -17.70 -48.19
C ARG A 197 -59.37 -17.29 -49.60
N LEU A 198 -58.65 -16.37 -50.25
CA LEU A 198 -58.92 -16.02 -51.64
C LEU A 198 -58.72 -17.23 -52.55
N LEU A 199 -57.63 -17.97 -52.39
CA LEU A 199 -57.31 -19.14 -53.19
C LEU A 199 -58.35 -20.27 -53.01
N GLU A 200 -58.83 -20.50 -51.79
CA GLU A 200 -59.96 -21.40 -51.48
C GLU A 200 -61.25 -20.96 -52.18
N SER A 201 -61.53 -19.66 -52.27
CA SER A 201 -62.69 -19.16 -53.02
C SER A 201 -62.52 -19.27 -54.55
N LEU A 202 -61.28 -19.46 -55.02
CA LEU A 202 -60.86 -19.47 -56.41
C LEU A 202 -60.83 -20.89 -57.04
N GLY A 203 -60.98 -21.98 -56.27
CA GLY A 203 -61.08 -23.36 -56.78
C GLY A 203 -61.77 -24.35 -55.82
N GLU A 204 -62.35 -25.42 -56.36
CA GLU A 204 -62.89 -26.57 -55.57
C GLU A 204 -61.83 -27.66 -55.29
N ASP A 205 -60.65 -27.53 -55.88
CA ASP A 205 -59.52 -28.43 -55.64
C ASP A 205 -58.81 -28.04 -54.34
N LYS A 206 -58.82 -28.97 -53.37
CA LYS A 206 -58.08 -28.83 -52.11
C LYS A 206 -56.62 -28.55 -52.42
N VAL A 207 -56.14 -27.39 -51.98
CA VAL A 207 -54.71 -27.09 -51.93
C VAL A 207 -54.10 -28.06 -50.94
N GLU A 208 -53.28 -28.98 -51.44
CA GLU A 208 -52.53 -29.90 -50.60
C GLU A 208 -51.58 -29.07 -49.74
N ASN A 209 -51.85 -29.08 -48.43
CA ASN A 209 -51.16 -28.32 -47.42
C ASN A 209 -49.67 -28.69 -47.39
N GLY A 210 -48.83 -27.79 -47.91
CA GLY A 210 -47.38 -27.82 -47.76
C GLY A 210 -46.87 -26.53 -47.10
N ILE A 211 -47.57 -26.05 -46.07
CA ILE A 211 -47.12 -24.93 -45.25
C ILE A 211 -46.93 -25.49 -43.85
N ASP A 212 -45.74 -26.04 -43.61
CA ASP A 212 -45.33 -26.49 -42.28
C ASP A 212 -45.42 -25.30 -41.30
N GLU A 213 -46.11 -25.54 -40.20
CA GLU A 213 -46.17 -24.63 -39.05
C GLU A 213 -44.78 -24.62 -38.40
N ALA A 214 -44.05 -23.52 -38.55
CA ALA A 214 -42.77 -23.33 -37.91
C ALA A 214 -42.99 -23.18 -36.38
N GLU A 215 -42.52 -24.17 -35.63
CA GLU A 215 -42.42 -24.14 -34.18
C GLU A 215 -41.52 -22.98 -33.71
N GLU A 216 -41.91 -22.41 -32.57
CA GLU A 216 -41.24 -21.30 -31.88
C GLU A 216 -39.75 -21.59 -31.65
N LEU A 217 -38.88 -20.77 -32.24
CA LEU A 217 -37.44 -20.76 -31.96
C LEU A 217 -36.91 -19.33 -31.76
N GLU A 218 -35.87 -19.25 -30.92
CA GLU A 218 -35.23 -18.07 -30.34
C GLU A 218 -34.94 -16.93 -31.33
N PHE A 219 -34.89 -15.69 -30.82
CA PHE A 219 -34.75 -14.38 -31.49
C PHE A 219 -33.94 -14.28 -32.80
N GLU A 220 -32.90 -15.07 -33.01
CA GLU A 220 -32.13 -15.07 -34.27
C GLU A 220 -32.84 -15.87 -35.39
N GLY A 221 -33.57 -16.91 -34.99
CA GLY A 221 -34.53 -17.64 -35.81
C GLY A 221 -35.79 -16.83 -36.13
N GLU A 222 -36.12 -15.77 -35.39
CA GLU A 222 -37.30 -14.93 -35.69
C GLU A 222 -37.14 -14.16 -37.01
N LEU A 223 -35.97 -13.57 -37.28
CA LEU A 223 -35.71 -12.88 -38.55
C LEU A 223 -35.68 -13.85 -39.73
N GLU A 224 -35.13 -15.04 -39.54
CA GLU A 224 -35.10 -16.09 -40.55
C GLU A 224 -36.50 -16.67 -40.80
N ALA A 225 -37.32 -16.82 -39.75
CA ALA A 225 -38.73 -17.16 -39.84
C ALA A 225 -39.54 -16.08 -40.57
N ILE A 226 -39.25 -14.78 -40.31
CA ILE A 226 -39.88 -13.66 -41.01
C ILE A 226 -39.57 -13.71 -42.51
N LEU A 227 -38.29 -13.89 -42.87
CA LEU A 227 -37.87 -14.02 -44.27
C LEU A 227 -38.48 -15.27 -44.94
N GLY A 228 -38.50 -16.39 -44.23
CA GLY A 228 -39.14 -17.63 -44.68
C GLY A 228 -40.63 -17.43 -44.99
N GLU A 229 -41.36 -16.77 -44.09
CA GLU A 229 -42.79 -16.54 -44.24
C GLU A 229 -43.12 -15.47 -45.30
N MET A 230 -42.28 -14.44 -45.48
CA MET A 230 -42.36 -13.52 -46.62
C MET A 230 -42.12 -14.22 -47.96
N SER A 231 -41.18 -15.17 -48.01
CA SER A 231 -40.94 -15.97 -49.22
C SER A 231 -42.13 -16.88 -49.55
N ALA A 232 -42.77 -17.47 -48.53
CA ALA A 232 -43.97 -18.30 -48.68
C ALA A 232 -45.15 -17.47 -49.17
N LEU A 233 -45.31 -16.25 -48.66
CA LEU A 233 -46.29 -15.29 -49.14
C LEU A 233 -46.13 -14.93 -50.61
N LEU A 234 -44.90 -14.68 -51.05
CA LEU A 234 -44.62 -14.35 -52.45
C LEU A 234 -44.96 -15.52 -53.37
N LYS A 235 -44.66 -16.75 -52.95
CA LYS A 235 -45.08 -17.97 -53.65
C LYS A 235 -46.61 -18.06 -53.73
N LEU A 236 -47.30 -17.86 -52.60
CA LEU A 236 -48.77 -17.92 -52.55
C LEU A 236 -49.43 -16.85 -53.42
N LEU A 237 -48.91 -15.63 -53.41
CA LEU A 237 -49.40 -14.53 -54.24
C LEU A 237 -49.31 -14.85 -55.73
N ASN A 238 -48.21 -15.43 -56.19
CA ASN A 238 -48.05 -15.85 -57.59
C ASN A 238 -49.08 -16.92 -57.98
N VAL A 239 -49.39 -17.87 -57.09
CA VAL A 239 -50.41 -18.90 -57.35
C VAL A 239 -51.80 -18.26 -57.45
N VAL A 240 -52.15 -17.35 -56.53
CA VAL A 240 -53.42 -16.60 -56.59
C VAL A 240 -53.52 -15.81 -57.90
N GLU A 241 -52.45 -15.12 -58.32
CA GLU A 241 -52.43 -14.36 -59.56
C GLU A 241 -52.72 -15.23 -60.79
N VAL A 242 -52.07 -16.39 -60.89
CA VAL A 242 -52.30 -17.36 -61.97
C VAL A 242 -53.75 -17.84 -61.96
N LYS A 243 -54.29 -18.23 -60.80
CA LYS A 243 -55.68 -18.72 -60.68
C LYS A 243 -56.72 -17.67 -61.03
N VAL A 244 -56.50 -16.40 -60.65
CA VAL A 244 -57.37 -15.29 -61.04
C VAL A 244 -57.36 -15.11 -62.55
N ARG A 245 -56.18 -15.16 -63.19
CA ARG A 245 -56.05 -15.06 -64.65
C ARG A 245 -56.78 -16.19 -65.37
N GLU A 246 -56.63 -17.43 -64.89
CA GLU A 246 -57.35 -18.60 -65.41
C GLU A 246 -58.88 -18.39 -65.35
N ARG A 247 -59.42 -17.95 -64.20
CA ARG A 247 -60.85 -17.65 -64.06
C ARG A 247 -61.33 -16.53 -64.98
N GLU A 248 -60.54 -15.48 -65.15
CA GLU A 248 -60.88 -14.40 -66.09
C GLU A 248 -60.95 -14.90 -67.53
N GLU A 249 -60.04 -15.79 -67.92
CA GLU A 249 -60.04 -16.40 -69.25
C GLU A 249 -61.23 -17.33 -69.46
N MET A 250 -61.58 -18.16 -68.47
CA MET A 250 -62.79 -19.00 -68.52
C MET A 250 -64.05 -18.15 -68.65
N ARG A 251 -64.19 -17.10 -67.83
CA ARG A 251 -65.32 -16.17 -67.91
C ARG A 251 -65.41 -15.49 -69.29
N LYS A 252 -64.27 -15.13 -69.89
CA LYS A 252 -64.22 -14.57 -71.26
C LYS A 252 -64.64 -15.61 -72.31
N LYS A 253 -64.30 -16.89 -72.14
CA LYS A 253 -64.73 -17.98 -73.03
C LYS A 253 -66.24 -18.22 -72.91
N GLU A 254 -66.74 -18.41 -71.70
CA GLU A 254 -68.18 -18.57 -71.42
C GLU A 254 -69.00 -17.39 -71.96
N LYS A 255 -68.54 -16.16 -71.74
CA LYS A 255 -69.21 -14.97 -72.29
C LYS A 255 -69.28 -15.02 -73.81
N ARG A 256 -68.19 -15.38 -74.50
CA ARG A 256 -68.17 -15.53 -75.97
C ARG A 256 -69.12 -16.63 -76.44
N GLU A 257 -69.18 -17.76 -75.72
CA GLU A 257 -70.10 -18.85 -76.04
C GLU A 257 -71.57 -18.46 -75.85
N LEU A 258 -71.89 -17.75 -74.75
CA LEU A 258 -73.23 -17.21 -74.51
C LEU A 258 -73.61 -16.15 -75.55
N GLU A 259 -72.68 -15.25 -75.92
CA GLU A 259 -72.89 -14.28 -76.99
C GLU A 259 -73.18 -14.98 -78.32
N ASN A 260 -72.40 -16.00 -78.69
CA ASN A 260 -72.63 -16.80 -79.90
C ASN A 260 -73.99 -17.53 -79.85
N SER A 261 -74.36 -18.09 -78.70
CA SER A 261 -75.65 -18.77 -78.49
C SER A 261 -76.82 -17.80 -78.62
N VAL A 262 -76.72 -16.59 -78.05
CA VAL A 262 -77.73 -15.54 -78.21
C VAL A 262 -77.86 -15.13 -79.68
N VAL A 263 -76.75 -14.95 -80.40
CA VAL A 263 -76.80 -14.63 -81.84
C VAL A 263 -77.51 -15.76 -82.61
N SER A 264 -77.13 -17.01 -82.40
CA SER A 264 -77.78 -18.18 -83.02
C SER A 264 -79.29 -18.23 -82.74
N LEU A 265 -79.70 -18.04 -81.48
CA LEU A 265 -81.11 -18.01 -81.10
C LEU A 265 -81.87 -16.83 -81.71
N THR A 266 -81.22 -15.69 -81.94
CA THR A 266 -81.84 -14.55 -82.63
C THR A 266 -82.01 -14.79 -84.13
N GLU A 267 -81.07 -15.50 -84.77
CA GLU A 267 -81.16 -15.93 -86.16
C GLU A 267 -82.27 -16.98 -86.34
N GLU A 268 -82.31 -18.00 -85.48
CA GLU A 268 -83.41 -18.99 -85.47
C GLU A 268 -84.78 -18.34 -85.25
N ASN A 269 -84.90 -17.38 -84.31
CA ASN A 269 -86.13 -16.63 -84.14
C ASN A 269 -86.51 -15.80 -85.38
N ARG A 270 -85.52 -15.25 -86.09
CA ARG A 270 -85.76 -14.53 -87.35
C ARG A 270 -86.26 -15.48 -88.43
N ASP A 271 -85.69 -16.68 -88.52
CA ASP A 271 -86.10 -17.72 -89.47
C ASP A 271 -87.51 -18.26 -89.16
N ILE A 272 -87.81 -18.55 -87.89
CA ILE A 272 -89.16 -18.92 -87.43
C ILE A 272 -90.16 -17.82 -87.76
N ASN A 273 -89.82 -16.55 -87.53
CA ASN A 273 -90.69 -15.42 -87.86
C ASN A 273 -90.91 -15.31 -89.38
N SER A 274 -89.88 -15.57 -90.19
CA SER A 274 -90.00 -15.62 -91.66
C SER A 274 -90.92 -16.76 -92.13
N LEU A 275 -90.79 -17.96 -91.51
CA LEU A 275 -91.64 -19.12 -91.76
C LEU A 275 -93.09 -18.84 -91.35
N LEU A 276 -93.32 -18.21 -90.20
CA LEU A 276 -94.65 -17.81 -89.75
C LEU A 276 -95.30 -16.81 -90.70
N ARG A 277 -94.54 -15.81 -91.20
CA ARG A 277 -95.04 -14.89 -92.24
C ARG A 277 -95.37 -15.63 -93.53
N ALA A 278 -94.53 -16.55 -93.98
CA ALA A 278 -94.78 -17.36 -95.17
C ALA A 278 -96.04 -18.23 -95.00
N ALA A 279 -96.19 -18.90 -93.86
CA ALA A 279 -97.35 -19.71 -93.52
C ALA A 279 -98.64 -18.87 -93.41
N LEU A 280 -98.57 -17.65 -92.86
CA LEU A 280 -99.71 -16.74 -92.81
C LEU A 280 -100.13 -16.28 -94.22
N VAL A 281 -99.17 -15.94 -95.09
CA VAL A 281 -99.45 -15.59 -96.49
C VAL A 281 -100.06 -16.77 -97.25
N GLU A 282 -99.55 -17.99 -97.05
CA GLU A 282 -100.07 -19.19 -97.68
C GLU A 282 -101.48 -19.55 -97.15
N LYS A 283 -101.73 -19.40 -95.84
CA LYS A 283 -103.06 -19.52 -95.23
C LYS A 283 -104.04 -18.51 -95.84
N GLU A 284 -103.68 -17.23 -95.95
CA GLU A 284 -104.52 -16.22 -96.60
C GLU A 284 -104.80 -16.55 -98.08
N ALA A 285 -103.82 -17.09 -98.80
CA ALA A 285 -104.00 -17.53 -100.19
C ALA A 285 -104.98 -18.71 -100.28
N VAL A 286 -104.88 -19.69 -99.36
CA VAL A 286 -105.82 -20.81 -99.26
C VAL A 286 -107.22 -20.32 -98.88
N GLU A 287 -107.38 -19.42 -97.92
CA GLU A 287 -108.67 -18.83 -97.55
C GLU A 287 -109.30 -18.01 -98.70
N LYS A 288 -108.49 -17.27 -99.48
CA LYS A 288 -108.93 -16.59 -100.72
C LYS A 288 -109.34 -17.57 -101.82
N SER A 289 -108.73 -18.76 -101.89
CA SER A 289 -109.13 -19.82 -102.83
C SER A 289 -110.41 -20.54 -102.37
N LEU A 290 -110.58 -20.73 -101.05
CA LEU A 290 -111.73 -21.40 -100.44
C LEU A 290 -113.01 -20.53 -100.48
N SER A 291 -112.87 -19.22 -100.30
CA SER A 291 -113.97 -18.23 -100.40
C SER A 291 -114.52 -18.06 -101.83
N ARG A 292 -113.80 -18.54 -102.86
CA ARG A 292 -114.25 -18.56 -104.26
C ARG A 292 -115.19 -19.72 -104.60
N ILE A 293 -115.37 -20.71 -103.71
CA ILE A 293 -116.22 -21.90 -103.92
C ILE A 293 -117.46 -21.80 -103.03
N LYS A 294 -118.47 -21.04 -103.48
CA LYS A 294 -119.78 -20.90 -102.82
C LYS A 294 -120.83 -21.74 -103.55
N GLY A 295 -120.88 -23.05 -103.27
CA GLY A 295 -121.97 -23.95 -103.72
C GLY A 295 -121.63 -25.44 -103.62
N GLY A 296 -122.59 -26.25 -103.16
CA GLY A 296 -122.74 -27.72 -103.39
C GLY A 296 -121.72 -28.69 -102.74
N GLY A 297 -122.22 -29.63 -101.94
CA GLY A 297 -121.48 -30.55 -101.05
C GLY A 297 -120.34 -31.40 -101.63
N ASP A 298 -120.31 -31.69 -102.94
CA ASP A 298 -119.35 -32.68 -103.49
C ASP A 298 -118.14 -32.07 -104.22
N GLN A 299 -118.22 -30.83 -104.74
CA GLN A 299 -117.06 -30.15 -105.35
C GLN A 299 -116.09 -29.56 -104.31
N LYS A 300 -116.57 -29.22 -103.10
CA LYS A 300 -115.72 -28.77 -101.99
C LYS A 300 -114.77 -29.87 -101.50
N ARG A 301 -115.21 -31.13 -101.50
CA ARG A 301 -114.42 -32.25 -100.97
C ARG A 301 -113.20 -32.56 -101.86
N VAL A 302 -113.35 -32.48 -103.19
CA VAL A 302 -112.26 -32.71 -104.15
C VAL A 302 -111.25 -31.55 -104.16
N ALA A 303 -111.70 -30.30 -104.04
CA ALA A 303 -110.81 -29.14 -103.94
C ALA A 303 -110.03 -29.09 -102.61
N ILE A 304 -110.65 -29.45 -101.49
CA ILE A 304 -109.97 -29.57 -100.19
C ILE A 304 -108.91 -30.69 -100.24
N LEU A 305 -109.19 -31.80 -100.92
CA LEU A 305 -108.22 -32.88 -101.10
C LEU A 305 -107.04 -32.48 -102.01
N GLN A 306 -107.27 -31.77 -103.12
CA GLN A 306 -106.17 -31.30 -103.99
C GLN A 306 -105.32 -30.19 -103.36
N ILE A 307 -105.92 -29.34 -102.50
CA ILE A 307 -105.18 -28.32 -101.74
C ILE A 307 -104.37 -28.98 -100.61
N ALA A 308 -104.94 -29.97 -99.92
CA ALA A 308 -104.20 -30.79 -98.94
C ALA A 308 -103.06 -31.59 -99.60
N GLU A 309 -103.26 -32.10 -100.82
CA GLU A 309 -102.26 -32.89 -101.57
C GLU A 309 -101.10 -32.00 -102.09
N ARG A 310 -101.36 -30.75 -102.52
CA ARG A 310 -100.29 -29.78 -102.84
C ARG A 310 -99.59 -29.17 -101.63
N GLY A 311 -100.32 -28.96 -100.53
CA GLY A 311 -99.74 -28.52 -99.27
C GLY A 311 -98.74 -29.55 -98.74
N LEU A 312 -99.11 -30.83 -98.71
CA LEU A 312 -98.28 -31.91 -98.19
C LEU A 312 -96.99 -32.17 -99.02
N GLN A 313 -97.01 -31.87 -100.32
CA GLN A 313 -95.84 -31.97 -101.20
C GLN A 313 -94.83 -30.80 -101.04
N LYS A 314 -95.27 -29.63 -100.58
CA LYS A 314 -94.40 -28.45 -100.36
C LYS A 314 -93.78 -28.40 -98.96
N VAL A 315 -94.40 -29.02 -97.96
CA VAL A 315 -93.85 -29.15 -96.59
C VAL A 315 -93.13 -30.49 -96.31
N GLY A 316 -92.74 -31.24 -97.35
CA GLY A 316 -91.68 -32.24 -97.24
C GLY A 316 -91.91 -33.42 -96.27
N PHE A 317 -93.15 -33.92 -96.11
CA PHE A 317 -93.43 -35.11 -95.30
C PHE A 317 -93.35 -36.39 -96.14
N GLY A 318 -92.13 -36.90 -96.36
CA GLY A 318 -91.86 -38.21 -96.95
C GLY A 318 -92.02 -39.34 -95.93
N PHE A 319 -93.09 -40.13 -96.08
CA PHE A 319 -93.33 -41.37 -95.34
C PHE A 319 -92.30 -42.43 -95.77
N MET A 320 -91.36 -42.78 -94.89
CA MET A 320 -90.31 -43.76 -95.15
C MET A 320 -90.73 -45.14 -94.61
N ARG A 321 -91.07 -46.10 -95.49
CA ARG A 321 -91.01 -47.55 -95.17
C ARG A 321 -90.69 -48.41 -96.40
N GLY A 322 -89.39 -48.65 -96.60
CA GLY A 322 -88.72 -49.90 -97.02
C GLY A 322 -89.04 -50.57 -98.36
N ALA A 323 -88.06 -50.64 -99.27
CA ALA A 323 -87.28 -51.85 -99.58
C ALA A 323 -86.46 -51.75 -100.90
N GLY A 324 -85.17 -52.06 -100.83
CA GLY A 324 -84.37 -52.63 -101.93
C GLY A 324 -83.21 -51.78 -102.47
N GLY A 325 -81.96 -52.20 -102.20
CA GLY A 325 -80.79 -51.76 -102.98
C GLY A 325 -79.45 -51.71 -102.24
N ASN A 326 -78.96 -52.86 -101.79
CA ASN A 326 -77.56 -53.31 -101.58
C ASN A 326 -76.39 -52.32 -101.34
N GLU A 327 -75.63 -52.69 -100.30
CA GLU A 327 -74.15 -52.87 -100.25
C GLU A 327 -73.27 -51.61 -100.49
N ALA A 328 -72.32 -51.23 -99.64
CA ALA A 328 -71.47 -52.04 -98.78
C ALA A 328 -70.97 -51.22 -97.56
N ALA A 329 -71.10 -51.81 -96.38
CA ALA A 329 -70.20 -51.58 -95.27
C ALA A 329 -69.24 -52.76 -95.26
N VAL A 330 -67.93 -52.53 -95.33
CA VAL A 330 -66.93 -53.51 -94.91
C VAL A 330 -65.74 -52.79 -94.29
N ASP A 331 -65.57 -53.07 -93.00
CA ASP A 331 -64.37 -52.92 -92.20
C ASP A 331 -63.18 -53.65 -92.84
N ASN A 332 -62.01 -53.01 -92.85
CA ASN A 332 -60.76 -53.67 -93.22
C ASN A 332 -60.02 -54.13 -91.95
N SER A 333 -60.05 -55.43 -91.70
CA SER A 333 -59.14 -56.13 -90.77
C SER A 333 -58.69 -57.44 -91.40
N GLY A 334 -57.37 -57.57 -91.57
CA GLY A 334 -56.65 -58.79 -91.22
C GLY A 334 -56.76 -60.02 -92.13
N ALA A 335 -55.76 -60.13 -93.01
CA ALA A 335 -54.97 -61.33 -93.27
C ALA A 335 -55.53 -62.51 -94.11
N SER A 336 -54.63 -62.93 -95.02
CA SER A 336 -54.29 -64.33 -95.35
C SER A 336 -54.92 -64.98 -96.58
N THR A 337 -54.08 -65.02 -97.63
CA THR A 337 -53.77 -66.15 -98.53
C THR A 337 -54.81 -66.61 -99.58
N GLY A 338 -54.42 -66.51 -100.85
CA GLY A 338 -54.61 -67.63 -101.79
C GLY A 338 -54.97 -67.33 -103.26
N SER A 339 -53.94 -67.04 -104.07
CA SER A 339 -53.81 -67.44 -105.49
C SER A 339 -54.57 -66.71 -106.63
N ARG A 340 -53.76 -65.92 -107.35
CA ARG A 340 -53.45 -65.94 -108.81
C ARG A 340 -54.18 -64.96 -109.76
N SER A 341 -53.32 -64.11 -110.36
CA SER A 341 -53.35 -63.51 -111.72
C SER A 341 -54.34 -62.34 -111.87
N ASP A 342 -53.98 -61.13 -112.31
CA ASP A 342 -52.97 -60.73 -113.29
C ASP A 342 -52.73 -59.20 -113.20
N GLY A 343 -51.46 -58.78 -113.16
CA GLY A 343 -50.91 -57.49 -113.59
C GLY A 343 -51.44 -56.15 -113.06
N SER A 344 -50.75 -55.57 -112.05
CA SER A 344 -50.37 -54.13 -111.91
C SER A 344 -50.57 -53.49 -110.51
N GLU A 345 -50.13 -54.14 -109.43
CA GLU A 345 -50.22 -53.63 -108.03
C GLU A 345 -48.85 -53.30 -107.37
N GLY A 346 -47.74 -53.36 -108.12
CA GLY A 346 -46.38 -53.24 -107.54
C GLY A 346 -45.93 -51.81 -107.18
N GLU A 347 -46.58 -50.76 -107.66
CA GLU A 347 -46.13 -49.38 -107.44
C GLU A 347 -46.76 -48.75 -106.18
N GLU A 348 -48.04 -49.03 -105.87
CA GLU A 348 -48.78 -48.35 -104.79
C GLU A 348 -48.41 -48.88 -103.38
N GLU A 349 -48.15 -50.19 -103.25
CA GLU A 349 -47.61 -50.81 -102.04
C GLU A 349 -46.16 -50.40 -101.77
N ALA A 350 -45.35 -50.24 -102.83
CA ALA A 350 -43.98 -49.76 -102.72
C ALA A 350 -43.92 -48.31 -102.25
N ILE A 351 -44.83 -47.45 -102.74
CA ILE A 351 -44.93 -46.03 -102.34
C ILE A 351 -45.43 -45.90 -100.89
N THR A 352 -46.41 -46.70 -100.47
CA THR A 352 -46.90 -46.69 -99.08
C THR A 352 -45.87 -47.26 -98.10
N LEU A 353 -45.17 -48.34 -98.44
CA LEU A 353 -44.05 -48.86 -97.66
C LEU A 353 -42.89 -47.85 -97.57
N ALA A 354 -42.55 -47.19 -98.67
CA ALA A 354 -41.53 -46.13 -98.66
C ALA A 354 -41.93 -44.97 -97.73
N SER A 355 -43.19 -44.54 -97.74
CA SER A 355 -43.68 -43.45 -96.87
C SER A 355 -43.69 -43.81 -95.38
N THR A 356 -43.97 -45.08 -95.04
CA THR A 356 -43.94 -45.56 -93.65
C THR A 356 -42.51 -45.69 -93.15
N VAL A 357 -41.60 -46.24 -93.96
CA VAL A 357 -40.16 -46.30 -93.67
C VAL A 357 -39.58 -44.89 -93.54
N GLU A 358 -39.93 -43.96 -94.42
CA GLU A 358 -39.47 -42.57 -94.35
C GLU A 358 -39.93 -41.88 -93.04
N ARG A 359 -41.19 -42.10 -92.64
CA ARG A 359 -41.73 -41.59 -91.38
C ARG A 359 -41.01 -42.18 -90.17
N ILE A 360 -40.77 -43.50 -90.17
CA ILE A 360 -40.01 -44.17 -89.11
C ILE A 360 -38.58 -43.62 -89.06
N MET A 361 -37.90 -43.45 -90.21
CA MET A 361 -36.56 -42.88 -90.26
C MET A 361 -36.52 -41.43 -89.77
N LYS A 362 -37.50 -40.60 -90.11
CA LYS A 362 -37.63 -39.22 -89.60
C LYS A 362 -37.84 -39.22 -88.09
N ASN A 363 -38.72 -40.07 -87.57
CA ASN A 363 -38.95 -40.20 -86.13
C ASN A 363 -37.70 -40.67 -85.39
N LEU A 364 -37.02 -41.72 -85.88
CA LEU A 364 -35.77 -42.21 -85.30
C LEU A 364 -34.66 -41.14 -85.33
N ARG A 365 -34.58 -40.34 -86.40
CA ARG A 365 -33.63 -39.22 -86.47
C ARG A 365 -33.94 -38.15 -85.41
N LEU A 366 -35.22 -37.81 -85.22
CA LEU A 366 -35.64 -36.87 -84.18
C LEU A 366 -35.30 -37.42 -82.79
N GLU A 367 -35.60 -38.69 -82.52
CA GLU A 367 -35.27 -39.35 -81.25
C GLU A 367 -33.76 -39.38 -81.00
N ILE A 368 -32.94 -39.72 -82.00
CA ILE A 368 -31.47 -39.64 -81.90
C ILE A 368 -31.01 -38.21 -81.57
N THR A 369 -31.60 -37.18 -82.18
CA THR A 369 -31.23 -35.79 -81.84
C THR A 369 -31.67 -35.39 -80.43
N GLN A 370 -32.82 -35.88 -79.96
CA GLN A 370 -33.31 -35.64 -78.61
C GLN A 370 -32.43 -36.32 -77.56
N LEU A 371 -32.09 -37.60 -77.76
CA LEU A 371 -31.21 -38.36 -76.87
C LEU A 371 -29.80 -37.76 -76.80
N ARG A 372 -29.28 -37.23 -77.91
CA ARG A 372 -28.00 -36.50 -77.90
C ARG A 372 -28.08 -35.22 -77.09
N ARG A 373 -29.19 -34.47 -77.19
CA ARG A 373 -29.40 -33.25 -76.41
C ARG A 373 -29.51 -33.57 -74.92
N SER A 374 -30.26 -34.61 -74.54
CA SER A 374 -30.39 -35.03 -73.13
C SER A 374 -29.09 -35.57 -72.57
N LEU A 375 -28.28 -36.26 -73.37
CA LEU A 375 -26.95 -36.70 -72.97
C LEU A 375 -26.02 -35.51 -72.70
N GLU A 376 -26.05 -34.50 -73.57
CA GLU A 376 -25.24 -33.29 -73.40
C GLU A 376 -25.68 -32.47 -72.19
N GLU A 377 -26.99 -32.35 -71.96
CA GLU A 377 -27.56 -31.72 -70.76
C GLU A 377 -27.11 -32.45 -69.49
N SER A 378 -27.21 -33.79 -69.46
CA SER A 378 -26.73 -34.60 -68.33
C SER A 378 -25.22 -34.46 -68.09
N ARG A 379 -24.40 -34.34 -69.13
CA ARG A 379 -22.96 -34.06 -68.99
C ARG A 379 -22.73 -32.67 -68.38
N SER A 380 -23.42 -31.65 -68.87
CA SER A 380 -23.31 -30.29 -68.32
C SER A 380 -23.74 -30.21 -66.86
N ASP A 381 -24.79 -30.94 -66.46
CA ASP A 381 -25.21 -31.03 -65.07
C ASP A 381 -24.17 -31.77 -64.21
N THR A 382 -23.55 -32.81 -64.74
CA THR A 382 -22.48 -33.55 -64.05
C THR A 382 -21.25 -32.67 -63.84
N GLU A 383 -20.82 -31.93 -64.85
CA GLU A 383 -19.71 -30.95 -64.75
C GLU A 383 -20.03 -29.85 -63.73
N ARG A 384 -21.27 -29.35 -63.72
CA ARG A 384 -21.73 -28.35 -62.75
C ARG A 384 -21.68 -28.91 -61.32
N LEU A 385 -22.20 -30.12 -61.09
CA LEU A 385 -22.14 -30.79 -59.79
C LEU A 385 -20.69 -31.04 -59.36
N GLN A 386 -19.84 -31.51 -60.27
CA GLN A 386 -18.42 -31.69 -60.00
C GLN A 386 -17.76 -30.38 -59.56
N SER A 387 -18.03 -29.27 -60.25
CA SER A 387 -17.49 -27.95 -59.88
C SER A 387 -17.99 -27.46 -58.50
N LEU A 388 -19.23 -27.80 -58.12
CA LEU A 388 -19.77 -27.49 -56.80
C LEU A 388 -19.10 -28.34 -55.73
N THR A 389 -18.91 -29.64 -55.97
CA THR A 389 -18.22 -30.54 -55.06
C THR A 389 -16.74 -30.15 -54.88
N GLU A 390 -16.05 -29.75 -55.95
CA GLU A 390 -14.67 -29.26 -55.86
C GLU A 390 -14.57 -27.97 -55.03
N LYS A 391 -15.50 -27.03 -55.21
CA LYS A 391 -15.58 -25.81 -54.38
C LYS A 391 -15.86 -26.13 -52.91
N GLN A 392 -16.79 -27.06 -52.65
CA GLN A 392 -17.07 -27.52 -51.29
C GLN A 392 -15.84 -28.19 -50.66
N ALA A 393 -15.12 -29.03 -51.41
CA ALA A 393 -13.90 -29.66 -50.94
C ALA A 393 -12.79 -28.65 -50.63
N GLN A 394 -12.63 -27.62 -51.46
CA GLN A 394 -11.69 -26.51 -51.20
C GLN A 394 -12.06 -25.75 -49.93
N GLN A 395 -13.33 -25.38 -49.77
CA GLN A 395 -13.80 -24.70 -48.55
C GLN A 395 -13.62 -25.54 -47.29
N LEU A 396 -13.87 -26.86 -47.36
CA LEU A 396 -13.62 -27.76 -46.24
C LEU A 396 -12.13 -27.84 -45.90
N ALA A 397 -11.24 -27.87 -46.90
CA ALA A 397 -9.79 -27.87 -46.67
C ALA A 397 -9.31 -26.55 -46.06
N GLU A 398 -9.80 -25.40 -46.53
CA GLU A 398 -9.49 -24.08 -45.96
C GLU A 398 -9.97 -23.96 -44.51
N ASN A 399 -11.21 -24.39 -44.23
CA ASN A 399 -11.76 -24.40 -42.89
C ASN A 399 -10.99 -25.35 -41.95
N ALA A 400 -10.55 -26.51 -42.43
CA ALA A 400 -9.72 -27.43 -41.64
C ALA A 400 -8.39 -26.78 -41.21
N MET A 401 -7.69 -26.13 -42.14
CA MET A 401 -6.45 -25.40 -41.82
C MET A 401 -6.69 -24.23 -40.85
N TYR A 402 -7.83 -23.54 -40.98
CA TYR A 402 -8.21 -22.47 -40.06
C TYR A 402 -8.49 -22.99 -38.64
N ILE A 403 -9.16 -24.13 -38.52
CA ILE A 403 -9.41 -24.81 -37.23
C ILE A 403 -8.09 -25.24 -36.59
N GLU A 404 -7.18 -25.89 -37.33
CA GLU A 404 -5.85 -26.24 -36.81
C GLU A 404 -5.08 -25.00 -36.31
N GLY A 405 -5.15 -23.89 -37.04
CA GLY A 405 -4.53 -22.62 -36.64
C GLY A 405 -5.19 -21.97 -35.41
N LEU A 406 -6.45 -22.29 -35.11
CA LEU A 406 -7.11 -21.91 -33.87
C LEU A 406 -6.67 -22.81 -32.71
N GLU A 407 -6.61 -24.12 -32.91
CA GLU A 407 -6.17 -25.09 -31.89
C GLU A 407 -4.73 -24.84 -31.43
N VAL A 408 -3.82 -24.51 -32.36
CA VAL A 408 -2.44 -24.15 -32.00
C VAL A 408 -2.39 -22.85 -31.19
N ARG A 409 -3.24 -21.86 -31.51
CA ARG A 409 -3.31 -20.63 -30.71
C ARG A 409 -3.92 -20.88 -29.34
N GLU A 410 -4.94 -21.71 -29.25
CA GLU A 410 -5.56 -22.10 -27.98
C GLU A 410 -4.55 -22.80 -27.07
N THR A 411 -3.81 -23.78 -27.60
CA THR A 411 -2.78 -24.50 -26.84
C THR A 411 -1.63 -23.58 -26.39
N MET A 412 -1.18 -22.66 -27.23
CA MET A 412 -0.17 -21.66 -26.86
C MET A 412 -0.69 -20.71 -25.76
N LEU A 413 -1.93 -20.21 -25.89
CA LEU A 413 -2.55 -19.37 -24.87
C LEU A 413 -2.73 -20.12 -23.56
N ALA A 414 -3.12 -21.39 -23.60
CA ALA A 414 -3.24 -22.24 -22.42
C ALA A 414 -1.90 -22.41 -21.69
N GLN A 415 -0.81 -22.65 -22.44
CA GLN A 415 0.55 -22.73 -21.88
C GLN A 415 0.98 -21.40 -21.25
N ASN A 416 0.75 -20.27 -21.92
CA ASN A 416 1.06 -18.95 -21.36
C ASN A 416 0.30 -18.68 -20.07
N VAL A 417 -1.00 -19.05 -20.01
CA VAL A 417 -1.80 -18.93 -18.79
C VAL A 417 -1.24 -19.81 -17.67
N GLU A 418 -0.82 -21.05 -17.97
CA GLU A 418 -0.21 -21.94 -16.99
C GLU A 418 1.11 -21.38 -16.45
N GLU A 419 1.96 -20.82 -17.31
CA GLU A 419 3.21 -20.15 -16.92
C GLU A 419 2.94 -18.95 -16.00
N PHE A 420 2.00 -18.07 -16.37
CA PHE A 420 1.62 -16.94 -15.50
C PHE A 420 1.03 -17.41 -14.17
N LEU A 421 0.29 -18.51 -14.13
CA LEU A 421 -0.23 -19.07 -12.88
C LEU A 421 0.88 -19.58 -11.96
N VAL A 422 1.97 -20.11 -12.52
CA VAL A 422 3.15 -20.50 -11.74
C VAL A 422 3.87 -19.26 -11.19
N GLU A 423 4.12 -18.25 -12.02
CA GLU A 423 4.75 -16.99 -11.60
C GLU A 423 3.93 -16.28 -10.51
N ILE A 424 2.60 -16.26 -10.63
CA ILE A 424 1.71 -15.71 -9.58
C ILE A 424 1.89 -16.47 -8.27
N LYS A 425 1.96 -17.81 -8.28
CA LYS A 425 2.18 -18.58 -7.04
C LYS A 425 3.54 -18.31 -6.41
N GLU A 426 4.60 -18.24 -7.21
CA GLU A 426 5.95 -17.95 -6.70
C GLU A 426 6.02 -16.56 -6.07
N THR A 427 5.40 -15.56 -6.70
CA THR A 427 5.33 -14.19 -6.15
C THR A 427 4.44 -14.11 -4.91
N GLU A 428 3.34 -14.86 -4.83
CA GLU A 428 2.51 -14.98 -3.63
C GLU A 428 3.28 -15.61 -2.46
N GLU A 429 4.07 -16.67 -2.72
CA GLU A 429 4.95 -17.29 -1.72
C GLU A 429 6.05 -16.33 -1.25
N GLU A 430 6.63 -15.55 -2.16
CA GLU A 430 7.58 -14.50 -1.79
C GLU A 430 6.94 -13.42 -0.91
N VAL A 431 5.75 -12.93 -1.28
CA VAL A 431 4.98 -11.97 -0.45
C VAL A 431 4.67 -12.56 0.92
N ALA A 432 4.35 -13.85 1.02
CA ALA A 432 4.12 -14.53 2.29
C ALA A 432 5.40 -14.57 3.15
N ARG A 433 6.56 -14.88 2.55
CA ARG A 433 7.86 -14.87 3.25
C ARG A 433 8.21 -13.48 3.78
N TRP A 434 8.05 -12.44 2.97
CA TRP A 434 8.31 -11.06 3.40
C TRP A 434 7.36 -10.62 4.51
N ARG A 435 6.09 -11.03 4.46
CA ARG A 435 5.12 -10.75 5.51
C ARG A 435 5.53 -11.37 6.84
N GLU A 436 5.92 -12.64 6.85
CA GLU A 436 6.38 -13.34 8.05
C GLU A 436 7.64 -12.70 8.64
N ALA A 437 8.59 -12.29 7.78
CA ALA A 437 9.78 -11.55 8.21
C ALA A 437 9.42 -10.22 8.89
N CYS A 438 8.50 -9.43 8.30
CA CYS A 438 8.03 -8.19 8.89
C CYS A 438 7.31 -8.42 10.23
N GLU A 439 6.51 -9.48 10.35
CA GLU A 439 5.83 -9.82 11.61
C GLU A 439 6.84 -10.15 12.72
N MET A 440 7.87 -10.94 12.42
CA MET A 440 8.96 -11.22 13.36
C MET A 440 9.73 -9.97 13.78
N GLU A 441 10.00 -9.04 12.85
CA GLU A 441 10.65 -7.77 13.18
C GLU A 441 9.78 -6.88 14.09
N VAL A 442 8.47 -6.85 13.85
CA VAL A 442 7.52 -6.13 14.71
C VAL A 442 7.47 -6.75 16.10
N GLU A 443 7.40 -8.08 16.21
CA GLU A 443 7.43 -8.79 17.49
C GLU A 443 8.74 -8.54 18.26
N ALA A 444 9.88 -8.58 17.57
CA ALA A 444 11.18 -8.24 18.16
C ALA A 444 11.21 -6.77 18.63
N GLY A 445 10.69 -5.85 17.82
CA GLY A 445 10.54 -4.44 18.19
C GLY A 445 9.68 -4.24 19.43
N HIS A 446 8.55 -4.95 19.52
CA HIS A 446 7.67 -4.92 20.70
C HIS A 446 8.39 -5.39 21.96
N SER A 447 9.12 -6.51 21.87
CA SER A 447 9.91 -7.05 22.99
C SER A 447 10.95 -6.04 23.51
N VAL A 448 11.67 -5.36 22.59
CA VAL A 448 12.63 -4.31 22.96
C VAL A 448 11.94 -3.13 23.64
N VAL A 449 10.76 -2.70 23.16
CA VAL A 449 10.00 -1.62 23.79
C VAL A 449 9.58 -2.02 25.21
N GLU A 450 9.08 -3.24 25.41
CA GLU A 450 8.72 -3.73 26.75
C GLU A 450 9.92 -3.75 27.71
N GLU A 451 11.12 -4.15 27.23
CA GLU A 451 12.34 -4.11 28.04
C GLU A 451 12.74 -2.68 28.40
N ARG A 452 12.66 -1.76 27.44
CA ARG A 452 12.93 -0.33 27.69
C ARG A 452 11.95 0.24 28.72
N ASP A 453 10.68 -0.11 28.65
CA ASP A 453 9.67 0.33 29.61
C ASP A 453 9.96 -0.19 31.04
N LYS A 454 10.43 -1.44 31.17
CA LYS A 454 10.91 -1.98 32.46
C LYS A 454 12.08 -1.18 33.01
N VAL A 455 13.07 -0.85 32.17
CA VAL A 455 14.22 -0.02 32.58
C VAL A 455 13.76 1.38 32.99
N VAL A 456 12.87 2.01 32.22
CA VAL A 456 12.30 3.32 32.55
C VAL A 456 11.56 3.27 33.90
N ALA A 457 10.82 2.20 34.18
CA ALA A 457 10.15 2.03 35.46
C ALA A 457 11.15 1.93 36.64
N ILE A 458 12.23 1.18 36.47
CA ILE A 458 13.30 1.06 37.48
C ILE A 458 13.98 2.41 37.70
N LEU A 459 14.38 3.10 36.63
CA LEU A 459 15.03 4.42 36.72
C LEU A 459 14.12 5.46 37.37
N LYS A 460 12.81 5.45 37.08
CA LYS A 460 11.83 6.31 37.78
C LYS A 460 11.78 6.00 39.28
N GLN A 461 11.81 4.72 39.65
CA GLN A 461 11.83 4.32 41.05
C GLN A 461 13.12 4.78 41.76
N GLU A 462 14.28 4.65 41.11
CA GLU A 462 15.56 5.12 41.65
C GLU A 462 15.61 6.65 41.76
N LEU A 463 15.07 7.36 40.78
CA LEU A 463 14.92 8.82 40.83
C LEU A 463 14.08 9.23 42.05
N GLU A 464 12.93 8.60 42.28
CA GLU A 464 12.09 8.93 43.44
C GLU A 464 12.79 8.59 44.77
N LYS A 465 13.56 7.49 44.85
CA LYS A 465 14.37 7.17 46.03
C LYS A 465 15.44 8.23 46.31
N THR A 466 16.17 8.67 45.29
CA THR A 466 17.21 9.70 45.43
C THR A 466 16.63 11.06 45.79
N LYS A 467 15.47 11.41 45.21
CA LYS A 467 14.72 12.61 45.57
C LYS A 467 14.27 12.59 47.03
N ALA A 468 13.70 11.49 47.50
CA ALA A 468 13.32 11.33 48.90
C ALA A 468 14.53 11.42 49.85
N ALA A 469 15.68 10.81 49.48
CA ALA A 469 16.91 10.91 50.25
C ALA A 469 17.45 12.35 50.30
N LEU A 470 17.38 13.07 49.18
CA LEU A 470 17.75 14.48 49.10
C LEU A 470 16.85 15.33 49.99
N ASP A 471 15.53 15.14 49.96
CA ASP A 471 14.58 15.85 50.82
C ASP A 471 14.86 15.64 52.32
N VAL A 472 15.19 14.41 52.72
CA VAL A 472 15.62 14.10 54.10
C VAL A 472 16.92 14.83 54.46
N SER A 473 17.90 14.87 53.55
CA SER A 473 19.17 15.56 53.78
C SER A 473 19.00 17.08 53.88
N ASN A 474 18.13 17.66 53.05
CA ASN A 474 17.75 19.07 53.11
C ASN A 474 17.03 19.39 54.42
N GLY A 475 16.13 18.51 54.89
CA GLY A 475 15.51 18.64 56.22
C GLY A 475 16.54 18.63 57.35
N LYS A 476 17.54 17.73 57.30
CA LYS A 476 18.64 17.70 58.28
C LYS A 476 19.51 18.96 58.24
N LEU A 477 19.78 19.48 57.04
CA LEU A 477 20.54 20.71 56.86
C LEU A 477 19.81 21.90 57.49
N LYS A 478 18.51 22.05 57.23
CA LYS A 478 17.67 23.08 57.88
C LYS A 478 17.69 22.98 59.40
N LEU A 479 17.57 21.77 59.96
CA LEU A 479 17.67 21.58 61.41
C LEU A 479 19.04 21.96 61.97
N LYS A 480 20.13 21.72 61.23
CA LYS A 480 21.47 22.16 61.62
C LYS A 480 21.62 23.68 61.55
N GLU A 481 21.03 24.33 60.54
CA GLU A 481 20.98 25.79 60.45
C GLU A 481 20.21 26.40 61.62
N GLU A 482 19.03 25.85 61.96
CA GLU A 482 18.24 26.26 63.13
C GLU A 482 19.00 26.04 64.44
N LEU A 483 19.68 24.89 64.59
CA LEU A 483 20.52 24.61 65.76
C LEU A 483 21.69 25.59 65.87
N ALA A 484 22.36 25.90 64.76
CA ALA A 484 23.45 26.87 64.74
C ALA A 484 22.94 28.28 65.11
N ALA A 485 21.78 28.69 64.59
CA ALA A 485 21.14 29.95 64.97
C ALA A 485 20.78 29.98 66.47
N ALA A 486 20.24 28.88 67.01
CA ALA A 486 19.95 28.74 68.44
C ALA A 486 21.22 28.79 69.31
N ALA A 487 22.30 28.14 68.88
CA ALA A 487 23.59 28.18 69.57
C ALA A 487 24.19 29.59 69.55
N MET A 488 24.15 30.28 68.41
CA MET A 488 24.61 31.66 68.29
C MET A 488 23.81 32.62 69.18
N THR A 489 22.48 32.48 69.24
CA THR A 489 21.65 33.30 70.14
C THR A 489 21.90 32.99 71.62
N ALA A 490 22.09 31.72 71.98
CA ALA A 490 22.44 31.32 73.35
C ALA A 490 23.83 31.84 73.75
N GLN A 491 24.82 31.76 72.85
CA GLN A 491 26.15 32.34 73.06
C GLN A 491 26.05 33.84 73.28
N ALA A 492 25.36 34.57 72.39
CA ALA A 492 25.16 36.01 72.52
C ALA A 492 24.40 36.40 73.80
N ALA A 493 23.53 35.53 74.33
CA ALA A 493 22.89 35.75 75.63
C ALA A 493 23.87 35.51 76.81
N SER A 494 24.73 34.49 76.71
CA SER A 494 25.75 34.19 77.72
C SER A 494 26.83 35.28 77.79
N GLU A 495 27.29 35.80 76.64
CA GLU A 495 28.25 36.90 76.56
C GLU A 495 27.68 38.16 77.21
N ARG A 496 26.44 38.54 76.89
CA ARG A 496 25.76 39.66 77.56
C ARG A 496 25.64 39.45 79.08
N SER A 497 25.39 38.23 79.54
CA SER A 497 25.33 37.94 80.97
C SER A 497 26.70 38.05 81.64
N LEU A 498 27.77 37.65 80.95
CA LEU A 498 29.15 37.77 81.43
C LEU A 498 29.56 39.25 81.50
N GLU A 499 29.32 40.02 80.44
CA GLU A 499 29.55 41.48 80.43
C GLU A 499 28.83 42.18 81.59
N LEU A 500 27.58 41.82 81.88
CA LEU A 500 26.85 42.35 83.04
C LEU A 500 27.48 41.95 84.37
N ALA A 501 28.01 40.73 84.49
CA ALA A 501 28.69 40.29 85.70
C ALA A 501 30.02 41.04 85.87
N ASP A 502 30.82 41.16 84.81
CA ASP A 502 32.09 41.89 84.81
C ASP A 502 31.87 43.35 85.20
N ASN A 503 30.90 44.03 84.59
CA ASN A 503 30.52 45.40 84.96
C ASN A 503 30.10 45.53 86.44
N ARG A 504 29.33 44.57 86.98
CA ARG A 504 28.99 44.55 88.41
C ARG A 504 30.23 44.31 89.29
N THR A 505 31.15 43.46 88.86
CA THR A 505 32.38 43.21 89.63
C THR A 505 33.31 44.41 89.61
N SER A 506 33.43 45.13 88.49
CA SER A 506 34.22 46.37 88.43
C SER A 506 33.60 47.43 89.33
N GLU A 507 32.29 47.63 89.31
CA GLU A 507 31.58 48.53 90.23
C GLU A 507 31.84 48.16 91.71
N LEU A 508 31.78 46.87 92.05
CA LEU A 508 32.08 46.39 93.40
C LEU A 508 33.55 46.60 93.79
N ARG A 509 34.50 46.39 92.86
CA ARG A 509 35.93 46.66 93.10
C ARG A 509 36.17 48.13 93.36
N GLU A 510 35.64 49.03 92.54
CA GLU A 510 35.72 50.47 92.77
C GLU A 510 35.16 50.84 94.15
N ARG A 511 34.04 50.22 94.56
CA ARG A 511 33.46 50.44 95.88
C ARG A 511 34.36 49.94 97.01
N ILE A 512 34.99 48.77 96.85
CA ILE A 512 35.95 48.22 97.82
C ILE A 512 37.20 49.10 97.90
N GLU A 513 37.74 49.54 96.76
CA GLU A 513 38.89 50.43 96.69
C GLU A 513 38.60 51.76 97.40
N GLU A 514 37.43 52.36 97.18
CA GLU A 514 37.00 53.57 97.89
C GLU A 514 36.86 53.32 99.40
N LEU A 515 36.25 52.20 99.82
CA LEU A 515 36.20 51.83 101.24
C LEU A 515 37.59 51.60 101.84
N THR A 516 38.52 51.02 101.07
CA THR A 516 39.91 50.81 101.49
C THR A 516 40.65 52.13 101.60
N ARG A 517 40.43 53.05 100.67
CA ARG A 517 40.96 54.42 100.71
C ARG A 517 40.45 55.17 101.95
N GLN A 518 39.16 55.01 102.26
CA GLN A 518 38.57 55.53 103.49
C GLN A 518 39.20 54.92 104.75
N LEU A 519 39.45 53.61 104.77
CA LEU A 519 40.18 52.94 105.86
C LEU A 519 41.62 53.45 105.98
N GLU A 520 42.34 53.60 104.88
CA GLU A 520 43.69 54.18 104.90
C GLU A 520 43.69 55.63 105.39
N GLU A 521 42.69 56.43 105.03
CA GLU A 521 42.56 57.80 105.53
C GLU A 521 42.28 57.82 107.04
N ILE A 522 41.42 56.92 107.52
CA ILE A 522 41.18 56.70 108.96
C ILE A 522 42.48 56.23 109.64
N GLU A 523 43.21 55.28 109.07
CA GLU A 523 44.47 54.77 109.61
C GLU A 523 45.57 55.86 109.59
N LYS A 524 45.61 56.72 108.57
CA LYS A 524 46.52 57.88 108.52
C LYS A 524 46.16 58.89 109.61
N ARG A 525 44.87 59.16 109.85
CA ARG A 525 44.42 59.95 111.01
C ARG A 525 44.77 59.27 112.33
N GLU A 526 44.73 57.95 112.40
CA GLU A 526 45.07 57.15 113.59
C GLU A 526 46.60 57.07 113.85
N ARG A 527 47.44 57.01 112.80
CA ARG A 527 48.90 57.14 112.89
C ARG A 527 49.35 58.55 113.31
N GLY A 528 48.58 59.58 112.97
CA GLY A 528 48.76 60.95 113.48
C GLY A 528 48.37 61.13 114.95
N ASN A 529 47.61 60.19 115.52
CA ASN A 529 47.09 60.21 116.89
C ASN A 529 47.56 58.99 117.71
N ARG A 530 48.87 58.69 117.68
CA ARG A 530 49.46 57.65 118.55
C ARG A 530 49.86 58.19 119.91
N HIS A 531 48.89 58.40 120.79
CA HIS A 531 49.03 58.19 122.22
C HIS A 531 47.88 57.28 122.70
N SER A 532 48.25 56.16 123.34
CA SER A 532 47.40 55.15 124.00
C SER A 532 46.85 53.97 123.16
N VAL A 533 47.71 52.94 123.04
CA VAL A 533 47.48 51.53 123.43
C VAL A 533 46.03 51.01 123.42
N ARG A 534 45.76 49.94 122.65
CA ARG A 534 45.63 48.55 123.15
C ARG A 534 45.47 47.56 122.00
N HIS A 535 46.38 46.57 121.98
CA HIS A 535 46.23 45.32 121.25
C HIS A 535 44.85 44.70 121.52
N ILE A 536 44.04 44.56 120.46
CA ILE A 536 42.89 43.67 120.45
C ILE A 536 43.15 42.66 119.33
N CYS A 537 43.61 41.49 119.77
CA CYS A 537 43.69 40.27 119.01
C CYS A 537 42.31 39.96 118.39
N TRP A 538 42.22 39.93 117.05
CA TRP A 538 41.01 39.46 116.38
C TRP A 538 40.99 37.92 116.40
N PRO A 539 39.92 37.28 116.90
CA PRO A 539 39.83 35.84 116.99
C PRO A 539 39.53 35.23 115.63
N TRP A 540 40.44 34.38 115.13
CA TRP A 540 40.11 33.38 114.11
C TRP A 540 39.04 32.43 114.67
N ARG A 541 37.78 32.60 114.28
CA ARG A 541 36.80 31.50 114.33
C ARG A 541 36.82 30.77 113.00
N VAL A 542 37.31 29.53 113.10
CA VAL A 542 37.09 28.42 112.19
C VAL A 542 35.59 28.30 111.90
N LEU A 543 35.14 28.73 110.72
CA LEU A 543 33.89 28.27 110.14
C LEU A 543 34.13 26.88 109.55
N LYS A 544 34.07 25.88 110.44
CA LYS A 544 33.66 24.53 110.07
C LYS A 544 32.17 24.62 109.71
N PHE A 545 31.84 24.63 108.43
CA PHE A 545 30.53 24.16 107.98
C PHE A 545 30.62 22.65 107.81
N SER A 546 30.24 21.92 108.87
CA SER A 546 29.85 20.52 108.76
C SER A 546 28.33 20.48 108.84
N SER A 547 27.67 20.05 107.76
CA SER A 547 26.33 19.48 107.83
C SER A 547 26.39 18.12 107.16
N ALA A 548 26.43 17.07 107.99
CA ALA A 548 26.27 15.69 107.59
C ALA A 548 24.84 15.25 107.94
N HIS A 549 24.13 14.77 106.93
CA HIS A 549 23.24 13.59 106.92
C HIS A 549 22.16 13.44 108.03
N SER A 550 20.87 13.45 107.64
CA SER A 550 19.92 12.34 107.87
C SER A 550 18.52 12.65 107.27
N THR A 551 18.19 12.10 106.09
CA THR A 551 17.15 11.07 105.77
C THR A 551 15.66 11.42 105.96
N ASN A 552 14.91 11.51 104.84
CA ASN A 552 13.97 10.44 104.42
C ASN A 552 13.40 10.62 102.98
N THR A 553 13.74 9.65 102.10
CA THR A 553 12.92 8.94 101.08
C THR A 553 12.00 9.74 100.12
N THR A 554 12.19 9.72 98.79
CA THR A 554 12.02 8.53 97.93
C THR A 554 12.66 8.65 96.52
N VAL A 555 13.62 7.75 96.22
CA VAL A 555 13.65 6.84 95.03
C VAL A 555 13.47 7.48 93.63
N ARG A 556 14.44 7.44 92.70
CA ARG A 556 14.85 6.24 91.96
C ARG A 556 16.18 6.47 91.19
N ASN A 557 17.06 5.47 91.27
CA ASN A 557 18.30 5.28 90.52
C ASN A 557 18.08 5.30 88.99
N VAL A 558 19.11 5.61 88.18
CA VAL A 558 19.84 4.65 87.32
C VAL A 558 21.13 5.27 86.72
N LYS A 559 22.12 4.37 86.60
CA LYS A 559 23.52 4.43 86.18
C LYS A 559 23.82 5.03 84.80
N ARG A 560 25.09 5.41 84.65
CA ARG A 560 25.91 5.40 83.42
C ARG A 560 25.55 4.22 82.49
N MET A 561 25.39 4.49 81.20
CA MET A 561 25.78 3.56 80.12
C MET A 561 26.26 4.35 78.89
N LEU A 562 27.32 3.81 78.28
CA LEU A 562 27.92 4.17 77.00
C LEU A 562 26.95 3.90 75.82
N PRO A 563 27.22 4.46 74.63
CA PRO A 563 26.30 4.48 73.50
C PRO A 563 26.37 3.19 72.65
N GLU A 564 25.21 2.61 72.35
CA GLU A 564 25.05 1.60 71.29
C GLU A 564 24.55 2.30 70.01
N MET A 565 25.42 2.29 68.99
CA MET A 565 25.01 2.39 67.59
C MET A 565 24.60 0.99 67.14
N GLN A 566 23.32 0.78 66.81
CA GLN A 566 22.94 -0.22 65.82
C GLN A 566 21.58 0.06 65.17
N ALA A 567 21.65 0.14 63.84
CA ALA A 567 20.65 -0.27 62.84
C ALA A 567 19.23 0.31 62.90
N LEU A 568 18.92 1.13 61.89
CA LEU A 568 17.63 1.09 61.21
C LEU A 568 17.87 0.97 59.70
N LEU A 569 17.84 -0.29 59.25
CA LEU A 569 17.31 -0.68 57.96
C LEU A 569 15.78 -0.66 58.09
N HIS A 570 15.12 0.22 57.34
CA HIS A 570 13.90 -0.07 56.58
C HIS A 570 13.64 1.06 55.59
#